data_AF-A0A939YQW4-F1
#
_entry.id   AF-A0A939YQW4-F1
#
_cell.length_a   1.000
_cell.length_b   1.000
_cell.length_c   1.000
_cell.angle_alpha   90.00
_cell.angle_beta   90.00
_cell.angle_gamma   90.00
#
_symmetry.space_group_name_H-M   'P 1'
#
loop_
_entity.id
_entity.type
_entity.pdbx_description
1 polymer ?
#
loop_
_entity_poly.entity_id
_entity_poly.type
_entity_poly.pdbx_seq_one_letter_code
_entity_poly.pdbx_strand_id
1 'polypeptide(L)'
;MAPKIIRASDGQEVKPAAAEPAVKKAAAAAGKKAQTVVEATPTKGSALGYRIGAIVLWLIAIGCEIMAIMALLKNFVIRFTTNGNTNMLITLILFIVLDLIFAIIAAQLWKKANHIDPPSEKNKFLFYLISELGVIMACICFIPLIIILLKNDKLDKKTKTIASIVAIVALLITGAASADYHPISSEQKAEAEQTITGDVYWTPFGHKYHLDQDCGALSNSATLYEGTVTEAIESGRTAICSFCAHRHEGEYELDKLNVEEAVSEVLPDTGTEGGN
;
A
#
# COMPACT_ATOMS: atom_id res chain seq x y z
N MET A 1 -9.23 24.74 74.08
CA MET A 1 -9.75 23.34 74.02
C MET A 1 -9.38 22.82 72.63
N ALA A 2 -8.79 21.65 72.39
CA ALA A 2 -8.47 20.50 73.25
C ALA A 2 -7.02 19.98 72.94
N PRO A 3 -6.50 18.86 73.52
CA PRO A 3 -5.07 18.72 73.83
C PRO A 3 -4.17 17.92 72.84
N LYS A 4 -2.96 17.68 73.33
CA LYS A 4 -1.70 17.23 72.74
C LYS A 4 -1.55 15.69 72.69
N ILE A 5 -1.09 15.17 71.54
CA ILE A 5 -0.13 14.06 71.26
C ILE A 5 0.00 12.88 72.27
N ILE A 6 0.15 11.64 71.74
CA ILE A 6 1.19 10.60 72.07
C ILE A 6 0.61 9.16 72.09
N ARG A 7 0.96 8.32 71.07
CA ARG A 7 1.33 6.87 71.10
C ARG A 7 0.35 5.87 71.77
N ALA A 8 0.50 4.54 71.70
CA ALA A 8 1.13 3.56 70.80
C ALA A 8 0.55 2.17 71.16
N SER A 9 0.73 1.15 70.31
CA SER A 9 1.24 -0.17 70.75
C SER A 9 1.38 -1.13 69.56
N ASP A 10 2.53 -1.79 69.49
CA ASP A 10 2.92 -2.75 68.45
C ASP A 10 2.23 -4.12 68.62
N GLY A 11 2.21 -4.95 67.55
CA GLY A 11 1.56 -6.27 67.58
C GLY A 11 1.68 -7.12 66.30
N GLN A 12 2.89 -7.58 65.97
CA GLN A 12 3.17 -8.78 65.16
C GLN A 12 3.14 -9.99 66.15
N GLU A 13 2.59 -11.20 65.97
CA GLU A 13 2.55 -12.22 64.88
C GLU A 13 1.53 -13.36 65.25
N VAL A 14 1.11 -14.38 64.46
CA VAL A 14 1.02 -14.71 63.00
C VAL A 14 0.13 -15.98 62.81
N LYS A 15 -0.67 -16.04 61.72
CA LYS A 15 -1.33 -17.25 61.09
C LYS A 15 -2.40 -18.06 61.87
N PRO A 16 -3.13 -18.99 61.21
CA PRO A 16 -3.52 -19.09 59.78
C PRO A 16 -5.02 -19.44 59.54
N ALA A 17 -5.62 -19.01 58.42
CA ALA A 17 -6.55 -19.83 57.59
C ALA A 17 -7.09 -19.07 56.36
N ALA A 18 -7.40 -19.83 55.32
CA ALA A 18 -7.81 -19.45 53.96
C ALA A 18 -8.92 -18.39 53.78
N ALA A 19 -8.69 -17.46 52.84
CA ALA A 19 -9.64 -17.09 51.77
C ALA A 19 -8.98 -16.19 50.70
N GLU A 20 -8.82 -16.73 49.48
CA GLU A 20 -8.42 -16.03 48.24
C GLU A 20 -9.64 -15.33 47.54
N PRO A 21 -9.52 -14.62 46.40
CA PRO A 21 -8.69 -13.45 46.16
C PRO A 21 -9.47 -12.37 45.34
N ALA A 22 -10.62 -11.90 45.84
CA ALA A 22 -11.62 -11.18 45.02
C ALA A 22 -11.17 -9.87 44.33
N VAL A 23 -10.07 -9.24 44.74
CA VAL A 23 -9.69 -7.87 44.31
C VAL A 23 -8.78 -7.83 43.07
N LYS A 24 -8.13 -8.94 42.69
CA LYS A 24 -7.16 -8.94 41.56
C LYS A 24 -7.77 -9.12 40.16
N LYS A 25 -9.07 -9.41 40.03
CA LYS A 25 -9.71 -9.64 38.71
C LYS A 25 -10.19 -8.36 38.01
N ALA A 26 -10.20 -7.21 38.68
CA ALA A 26 -10.70 -5.94 38.13
C ALA A 26 -9.63 -5.09 37.40
N ALA A 27 -8.34 -5.40 37.56
CA ALA A 27 -7.23 -4.57 37.04
C ALA A 27 -6.68 -5.01 35.67
N ALA A 28 -7.21 -6.09 35.08
CA ALA A 28 -6.79 -6.62 33.77
C ALA A 28 -7.71 -6.21 32.60
N ALA A 29 -8.73 -5.39 32.86
CA ALA A 29 -9.77 -5.01 31.89
C ALA A 29 -9.69 -3.54 31.43
N ALA A 30 -8.56 -2.86 31.65
CA ALA A 30 -8.34 -1.48 31.23
C ALA A 30 -7.19 -1.42 30.21
N GLY A 31 -7.52 -1.34 28.92
CA GLY A 31 -6.48 -1.29 27.88
C GLY A 31 -6.92 -1.35 26.41
N LYS A 32 -8.10 -1.91 26.08
CA LYS A 32 -8.65 -1.74 24.71
C LYS A 32 -9.00 -0.25 24.52
N LYS A 33 -8.15 0.49 23.80
CA LYS A 33 -8.52 1.81 23.26
C LYS A 33 -9.81 1.62 22.45
N ALA A 34 -10.77 2.52 22.60
CA ALA A 34 -11.98 2.48 21.79
C ALA A 34 -11.59 2.68 20.31
N GLN A 35 -11.72 1.62 19.51
CA GLN A 35 -11.41 1.64 18.09
C GLN A 35 -12.65 2.12 17.33
N THR A 36 -12.47 3.10 16.45
CA THR A 36 -13.53 3.55 15.55
C THR A 36 -13.54 2.64 14.33
N VAL A 37 -14.55 1.79 14.20
CA VAL A 37 -14.81 1.06 12.96
C VAL A 37 -15.56 1.97 12.00
N VAL A 38 -15.14 1.96 10.74
CA VAL A 38 -15.71 2.76 9.65
C VAL A 38 -16.03 1.82 8.50
N GLU A 39 -17.31 1.74 8.13
CA GLU A 39 -17.74 0.99 6.95
C GLU A 39 -17.00 1.49 5.69
N ALA A 40 -16.44 0.57 4.93
CA ALA A 40 -15.72 0.89 3.71
C ALA A 40 -16.70 1.45 2.67
N THR A 41 -16.33 2.56 2.05
CA THR A 41 -17.11 3.07 0.91
C THR A 41 -16.76 2.26 -0.34
N PRO A 42 -17.72 1.60 -1.01
CA PRO A 42 -17.43 0.75 -2.16
C PRO A 42 -16.70 1.50 -3.27
N THR A 43 -15.55 0.96 -3.68
CA THR A 43 -14.66 1.57 -4.66
C THR A 43 -15.27 1.52 -6.05
N LYS A 44 -16.04 2.55 -6.42
CA LYS A 44 -16.49 2.82 -7.81
C LYS A 44 -15.34 3.26 -8.74
N GLY A 45 -14.16 2.66 -8.59
CA GLY A 45 -12.96 2.97 -9.34
C GLY A 45 -12.89 2.18 -10.64
N SER A 46 -12.88 2.86 -11.79
CA SER A 46 -12.54 2.18 -13.05
C SER A 46 -11.02 2.00 -13.14
N ALA A 47 -10.54 0.76 -13.12
CA ALA A 47 -9.12 0.45 -13.34
C ALA A 47 -8.61 1.05 -14.68
N LEU A 48 -9.42 0.99 -15.73
CA LEU A 48 -9.11 1.61 -17.03
C LEU A 48 -8.92 3.13 -16.90
N GLY A 49 -9.81 3.81 -16.17
CA GLY A 49 -9.70 5.26 -15.92
C GLY A 49 -8.41 5.63 -15.18
N TYR A 50 -8.03 4.83 -14.17
CA TYR A 50 -6.77 5.02 -13.45
C TYR A 50 -5.53 4.74 -14.31
N ARG A 51 -5.54 3.68 -15.15
CA ARG A 51 -4.45 3.40 -16.13
C ARG A 51 -4.29 4.53 -17.14
N ILE A 52 -5.39 5.04 -17.71
CA ILE A 52 -5.35 6.18 -18.65
C ILE A 52 -4.81 7.43 -17.96
N GLY A 53 -5.27 7.75 -16.75
CA GLY A 53 -4.77 8.89 -15.97
C GLY A 53 -3.26 8.79 -15.69
N ALA A 54 -2.77 7.61 -15.31
CA ALA A 54 -1.34 7.35 -15.11
C ALA A 54 -0.53 7.54 -16.41
N ILE A 55 -0.98 6.97 -17.53
CA ILE A 55 -0.30 7.11 -18.84
C ILE A 55 -0.23 8.58 -19.26
N VAL A 56 -1.33 9.34 -19.13
CA VAL A 56 -1.35 10.77 -19.46
C VAL A 56 -0.36 11.55 -18.60
N LEU A 57 -0.27 11.24 -17.30
CA LEU A 57 0.68 11.89 -16.39
C LEU A 57 2.14 11.53 -16.70
N TRP A 58 2.45 10.29 -17.09
CA TRP A 58 3.78 9.94 -17.58
C TRP A 58 4.13 10.64 -18.90
N LEU A 59 3.17 10.84 -19.81
CA LEU A 59 3.40 11.62 -21.03
C LEU A 59 3.65 13.12 -20.72
N ILE A 60 3.01 13.67 -19.68
CA ILE A 60 3.28 15.02 -19.16
C ILE A 60 4.68 15.10 -18.52
N ALA A 61 5.08 14.07 -17.77
CA ALA A 61 6.40 13.94 -17.16
C ALA A 61 7.50 13.92 -18.23
N ILE A 62 7.41 13.01 -19.20
CA ILE A 62 8.28 12.95 -20.39
C ILE A 62 8.27 14.29 -21.16
N GLY A 63 7.13 14.98 -21.23
CA GLY A 63 7.03 16.34 -21.79
C GLY A 63 7.85 17.38 -21.02
N CYS A 64 7.85 17.33 -19.69
CA CYS A 64 8.69 18.17 -18.82
C CYS A 64 10.18 17.89 -19.06
N GLU A 65 10.55 16.63 -19.24
CA GLU A 65 11.93 16.23 -19.57
C GLU A 65 12.39 16.71 -20.95
N ILE A 66 11.55 16.56 -21.98
CA ILE A 66 11.83 17.12 -23.32
C ILE A 66 12.00 18.65 -23.25
N MET A 67 11.19 19.34 -22.44
CA MET A 67 11.31 20.79 -22.21
C MET A 67 12.63 21.17 -21.52
N ALA A 68 13.06 20.40 -20.51
CA ALA A 68 14.36 20.57 -19.86
C ALA A 68 15.52 20.40 -20.86
N ILE A 69 15.46 19.38 -21.72
CA ILE A 69 16.46 19.12 -22.77
C ILE A 69 16.47 20.24 -23.82
N MET A 70 15.31 20.75 -24.25
CA MET A 70 15.26 21.87 -25.20
C MET A 70 15.85 23.17 -24.62
N ALA A 71 15.69 23.41 -23.32
CA ALA A 71 16.35 24.51 -22.62
C ALA A 71 17.88 24.33 -22.54
N LEU A 72 18.36 23.10 -22.27
CA LEU A 72 19.81 22.77 -22.29
C LEU A 72 20.45 22.99 -23.66
N LEU A 73 19.74 22.64 -24.74
CA LEU A 73 20.21 22.79 -26.10
C LEU A 73 20.14 24.25 -26.61
N LYS A 74 19.59 25.17 -25.82
CA LYS A 74 19.27 26.56 -26.19
C LYS A 74 18.35 26.68 -27.42
N ASN A 75 17.64 25.61 -27.77
CA ASN A 75 16.75 25.56 -28.93
C ASN A 75 15.39 26.23 -28.65
N PHE A 76 15.05 26.42 -27.37
CA PHE A 76 13.79 27.01 -26.94
C PHE A 76 13.98 27.82 -25.64
N VAL A 77 13.45 29.05 -25.62
CA VAL A 77 13.38 29.88 -24.41
C VAL A 77 11.99 29.69 -23.79
N ILE A 78 11.93 29.07 -22.61
CA ILE A 78 10.67 28.72 -21.94
C ILE A 78 10.04 29.99 -21.34
N ARG A 79 9.32 30.73 -22.19
CA ARG A 79 8.81 32.08 -21.89
C ARG A 79 7.90 32.14 -20.66
N PHE A 80 7.14 31.07 -20.39
CA PHE A 80 6.19 30.96 -19.28
C PHE A 80 6.85 30.99 -17.89
N THR A 81 8.09 30.50 -17.77
CA THR A 81 8.88 30.52 -16.53
C THR A 81 9.74 31.78 -16.36
N THR A 82 9.81 32.67 -17.35
CA THR A 82 10.87 33.70 -17.42
C THR A 82 10.38 35.13 -17.26
N ASN A 83 10.42 35.65 -16.03
CA ASN A 83 10.47 37.09 -15.76
C ASN A 83 11.89 37.65 -15.96
N GLY A 84 12.42 37.51 -17.18
CA GLY A 84 13.64 38.19 -17.65
C GLY A 84 15.00 37.76 -17.07
N ASN A 85 15.06 37.12 -15.90
CA ASN A 85 16.31 36.75 -15.22
C ASN A 85 16.23 35.33 -14.64
N THR A 86 16.96 34.37 -15.22
CA THR A 86 16.96 32.97 -14.74
C THR A 86 18.31 32.28 -14.87
N ASN A 87 18.75 31.68 -13.76
CA ASN A 87 19.88 30.76 -13.71
C ASN A 87 19.48 29.40 -14.28
N MET A 88 20.27 28.85 -15.21
CA MET A 88 19.98 27.56 -15.87
C MET A 88 19.79 26.40 -14.88
N LEU A 89 20.53 26.40 -13.76
CA LEU A 89 20.36 25.45 -12.66
C LEU A 89 18.94 25.44 -12.08
N ILE A 90 18.34 26.61 -11.88
CA ILE A 90 16.99 26.73 -11.28
C ILE A 90 15.95 26.16 -12.25
N THR A 91 16.09 26.45 -13.54
CA THR A 91 15.22 25.89 -14.59
C THR A 91 15.29 24.35 -14.59
N LEU A 92 16.48 23.76 -14.51
CA LEU A 92 16.65 22.30 -14.47
C LEU A 92 16.01 21.67 -13.23
N ILE A 93 16.29 22.22 -12.04
CA ILE A 93 15.72 21.72 -10.79
C ILE A 93 14.19 21.79 -10.82
N LEU A 94 13.61 22.87 -11.36
CA LEU A 94 12.17 23.03 -11.52
C LEU A 94 11.57 21.89 -12.35
N PHE A 95 12.13 21.60 -13.53
CA PHE A 95 11.61 20.52 -14.37
C PHE A 95 11.80 19.12 -13.75
N ILE A 96 12.94 18.85 -13.12
CA ILE A 96 13.17 17.58 -12.40
C ILE A 96 12.16 17.39 -11.26
N VAL A 97 11.81 18.45 -10.54
CA VAL A 97 10.82 18.40 -9.45
C VAL A 97 9.40 18.22 -9.99
N LEU A 98 9.04 18.85 -11.12
CA LEU A 98 7.75 18.61 -11.77
C LEU A 98 7.63 17.18 -12.30
N ASP A 99 8.68 16.67 -12.96
CA ASP A 99 8.74 15.28 -13.46
C ASP A 99 8.54 14.29 -12.31
N LEU A 100 9.29 14.45 -11.21
CA LEU A 100 9.16 13.64 -9.99
C LEU A 100 7.73 13.64 -9.43
N ILE A 101 7.07 14.81 -9.35
CA ILE A 101 5.69 14.89 -8.84
C ILE A 101 4.74 14.13 -9.77
N PHE A 102 4.81 14.36 -11.09
CA PHE A 102 3.92 13.71 -12.05
C PHE A 102 4.16 12.19 -12.14
N ALA A 103 5.43 11.75 -12.15
CA ALA A 103 5.80 10.34 -12.21
C ALA A 103 5.36 9.56 -10.96
N ILE A 104 5.49 10.14 -9.76
CA ILE A 104 5.01 9.51 -8.52
C ILE A 104 3.49 9.40 -8.50
N ILE A 105 2.76 10.46 -8.88
CA ILE A 105 1.29 10.44 -8.91
C ILE A 105 0.79 9.42 -9.94
N ALA A 106 1.40 9.38 -11.14
CA ALA A 106 1.12 8.38 -12.16
C ALA A 106 1.33 6.95 -11.65
N ALA A 107 2.43 6.69 -10.94
CA ALA A 107 2.68 5.37 -10.37
C ALA A 107 1.70 4.98 -9.26
N GLN A 108 1.24 5.92 -8.41
CA GLN A 108 0.20 5.61 -7.41
C GLN A 108 -1.14 5.29 -8.08
N LEU A 109 -1.51 6.01 -9.15
CA LEU A 109 -2.70 5.71 -9.96
C LEU A 109 -2.58 4.34 -10.63
N TRP A 110 -1.41 3.98 -11.13
CA TRP A 110 -1.15 2.67 -11.74
C TRP A 110 -1.26 1.52 -10.73
N LYS A 111 -0.63 1.63 -9.55
CA LYS A 111 -0.78 0.64 -8.46
C LYS A 111 -2.23 0.49 -8.02
N LYS A 112 -2.97 1.60 -7.88
CA LYS A 112 -4.41 1.53 -7.57
C LYS A 112 -5.20 0.81 -8.66
N ALA A 113 -4.87 1.00 -9.93
CA ALA A 113 -5.50 0.27 -11.02
C ALA A 113 -5.21 -1.24 -10.95
N ASN A 114 -3.99 -1.63 -10.58
CA ASN A 114 -3.59 -3.03 -10.42
C ASN A 114 -4.26 -3.70 -9.20
N HIS A 115 -4.61 -2.98 -8.14
CA HIS A 115 -5.40 -3.58 -7.04
C HIS A 115 -6.89 -3.79 -7.39
N ILE A 116 -7.43 -2.97 -8.31
CA ILE A 116 -8.81 -3.11 -8.81
C ILE A 116 -8.89 -4.24 -9.85
N ASP A 117 -8.02 -4.19 -10.86
CA ASP A 117 -7.93 -5.16 -11.95
C ASP A 117 -6.49 -5.72 -12.00
N PRO A 118 -6.15 -6.69 -11.14
CA PRO A 118 -4.80 -7.25 -11.07
C PRO A 118 -4.43 -8.06 -12.33
N PRO A 119 -3.17 -7.99 -12.78
CA PRO A 119 -2.70 -8.80 -13.90
C PRO A 119 -2.72 -10.30 -13.56
N SER A 120 -2.92 -11.14 -14.59
CA SER A 120 -2.93 -12.60 -14.45
C SER A 120 -1.52 -13.18 -14.39
N GLU A 121 -1.32 -14.14 -13.47
CA GLU A 121 -0.03 -14.83 -13.28
C GLU A 121 0.31 -15.82 -14.42
N LYS A 122 -0.64 -16.13 -15.32
CA LYS A 122 -0.46 -17.04 -16.47
C LYS A 122 0.76 -16.69 -17.32
N ASN A 123 1.14 -15.43 -17.39
CA ASN A 123 2.39 -14.99 -17.98
C ASN A 123 3.18 -14.12 -16.98
N LYS A 124 4.09 -14.76 -16.24
CA LYS A 124 4.95 -14.13 -15.23
C LYS A 124 5.71 -12.89 -15.73
N PHE A 125 6.06 -12.84 -17.02
CA PHE A 125 6.74 -11.68 -17.62
C PHE A 125 5.79 -10.48 -17.78
N LEU A 126 4.56 -10.71 -18.27
CA LEU A 126 3.53 -9.66 -18.34
C LEU A 126 3.06 -9.24 -16.95
N PHE A 127 2.88 -10.19 -16.03
CA PHE A 127 2.57 -9.91 -14.62
C PHE A 127 3.60 -8.96 -14.00
N TYR A 128 4.89 -9.25 -14.15
CA TYR A 128 5.97 -8.40 -13.64
C TYR A 128 6.02 -7.02 -14.33
N LEU A 129 5.95 -6.97 -15.68
CA LEU A 129 5.98 -5.71 -16.42
C LEU A 129 4.80 -4.79 -16.09
N ILE A 130 3.60 -5.34 -15.88
CA ILE A 130 2.39 -4.56 -15.57
C ILE A 130 2.38 -4.15 -14.09
N SER A 131 2.88 -4.99 -13.18
CA SER A 131 2.98 -4.65 -11.75
C SER A 131 4.03 -3.55 -11.52
N GLU A 132 5.23 -3.72 -12.05
CA GLU A 132 6.37 -2.80 -11.85
C GLU A 132 6.49 -1.69 -12.90
N LEU A 133 5.44 -1.43 -13.69
CA LEU A 133 5.50 -0.45 -14.78
C LEU A 133 5.91 0.94 -14.27
N GLY A 134 5.49 1.33 -13.06
CA GLY A 134 5.87 2.60 -12.47
C GLY A 134 7.38 2.76 -12.22
N VAL A 135 8.10 1.68 -11.92
CA VAL A 135 9.56 1.68 -11.75
C VAL A 135 10.25 1.77 -13.10
N ILE A 136 9.75 1.03 -14.09
CA ILE A 136 10.23 1.08 -15.48
C ILE A 136 10.06 2.50 -16.05
N MET A 137 8.90 3.13 -15.80
CA MET A 137 8.63 4.49 -16.25
C MET A 137 9.48 5.54 -15.52
N ALA A 138 9.79 5.36 -14.23
CA ALA A 138 10.75 6.22 -13.52
C ALA A 138 12.14 6.19 -14.18
N CYS A 139 12.62 5.00 -14.56
CA CYS A 139 13.86 4.85 -15.34
C CYS A 139 13.78 5.55 -16.70
N ILE A 140 12.66 5.44 -17.41
CA ILE A 140 12.46 6.08 -18.72
C ILE A 140 12.44 7.62 -18.64
N CYS A 141 11.88 8.20 -17.57
CA CYS A 141 11.86 9.67 -17.40
C CYS A 141 13.26 10.21 -17.07
N PHE A 142 13.90 9.73 -16.00
CA PHE A 142 15.13 10.35 -15.51
C PHE A 142 16.44 9.90 -16.19
N ILE A 143 16.58 8.64 -16.64
CA ILE A 143 17.87 8.15 -17.15
C ILE A 143 18.33 8.91 -18.40
N PRO A 144 17.48 9.20 -19.41
CA PRO A 144 17.87 10.00 -20.57
C PRO A 144 18.39 11.39 -20.18
N LEU A 145 17.72 12.07 -19.24
CA LEU A 145 18.16 13.37 -18.73
C LEU A 145 19.51 13.27 -18.01
N ILE A 146 19.68 12.29 -17.12
CA ILE A 146 20.94 12.09 -16.37
C ILE A 146 22.10 11.90 -17.34
N ILE A 147 21.94 11.07 -18.38
CA ILE A 147 22.95 10.85 -19.43
C ILE A 147 23.26 12.15 -20.18
N ILE A 148 22.24 12.91 -20.58
CA ILE A 148 22.41 14.18 -21.30
C ILE A 148 23.11 15.21 -20.41
N LEU A 149 22.71 15.36 -19.14
CA LEU A 149 23.33 16.27 -18.17
C LEU A 149 24.82 15.95 -18.01
N LEU A 150 25.18 14.68 -17.74
CA LEU A 150 26.56 14.25 -17.53
C LEU A 150 27.44 14.52 -18.77
N LYS A 151 26.92 14.24 -19.98
CA LYS A 151 27.61 14.43 -21.27
C LYS A 151 27.59 15.88 -21.79
N ASN A 152 26.93 16.82 -21.12
CA ASN A 152 26.86 18.20 -21.61
C ASN A 152 28.09 19.01 -21.20
N ASP A 153 28.87 19.47 -22.18
CA ASP A 153 30.06 20.30 -21.98
C ASP A 153 29.78 21.81 -22.04
N LYS A 154 28.54 22.20 -22.41
CA LYS A 154 28.10 23.61 -22.47
C LYS A 154 27.60 24.14 -21.12
N LEU A 155 27.43 23.27 -20.12
CA LEU A 155 27.07 23.63 -18.75
C LEU A 155 28.32 23.95 -17.93
N ASP A 156 28.23 24.93 -17.04
CA ASP A 156 29.26 25.09 -16.02
C ASP A 156 29.31 23.87 -15.09
N LYS A 157 30.50 23.57 -14.57
CA LYS A 157 30.75 22.36 -13.79
C LYS A 157 29.87 22.27 -12.53
N LYS A 158 29.53 23.39 -11.89
CA LYS A 158 28.70 23.39 -10.67
C LYS A 158 27.25 23.07 -11.01
N THR A 159 26.67 23.75 -12.00
CA THR A 159 25.30 23.49 -12.49
C THR A 159 25.14 22.05 -12.94
N LYS A 160 26.09 21.53 -13.74
CA LYS A 160 26.07 20.12 -14.18
C LYS A 160 26.08 19.16 -12.98
N THR A 161 27.04 19.31 -12.06
CA THR A 161 27.15 18.41 -10.90
C THR A 161 25.90 18.46 -10.02
N ILE A 162 25.35 19.63 -9.72
CA ILE A 162 24.16 19.75 -8.86
C ILE A 162 22.93 19.15 -9.57
N ALA A 163 22.67 19.51 -10.83
CA ALA A 163 21.51 19.01 -11.56
C ALA A 163 21.56 17.48 -11.74
N SER A 164 22.72 16.90 -12.06
CA SER A 164 22.88 15.44 -12.15
C SER A 164 22.63 14.73 -10.81
N ILE A 165 23.11 15.28 -9.70
CA ILE A 165 22.85 14.69 -8.36
C ILE A 165 21.36 14.76 -8.04
N VAL A 166 20.70 15.89 -8.28
CA VAL A 166 19.26 16.06 -8.03
C VAL A 166 18.44 15.08 -8.90
N ALA A 167 18.78 14.90 -10.18
CA ALA A 167 18.11 13.93 -11.05
C ALA A 167 18.32 12.47 -10.62
N ILE A 168 19.53 12.10 -10.15
CA ILE A 168 19.80 10.75 -9.61
C ILE A 168 18.98 10.50 -8.33
N VAL A 169 18.92 11.48 -7.42
CA VAL A 169 18.10 11.39 -6.19
C VAL A 169 16.62 11.31 -6.55
N ALA A 170 16.16 12.08 -7.53
CA ALA A 170 14.78 12.03 -8.03
C ALA A 170 14.40 10.66 -8.62
N LEU A 171 15.30 10.04 -9.40
CA LEU A 171 15.14 8.67 -9.91
C LEU A 171 15.01 7.66 -8.77
N LEU A 172 15.86 7.74 -7.74
CA LEU A 172 15.82 6.81 -6.61
C LEU A 172 14.53 6.96 -5.78
N ILE A 173 14.11 8.20 -5.49
CA ILE A 173 12.87 8.48 -4.77
C ILE A 173 11.65 8.01 -5.57
N THR A 174 11.61 8.32 -6.87
CA THR A 174 10.49 7.92 -7.74
C THR A 174 10.44 6.41 -7.88
N GLY A 175 11.57 5.73 -8.13
CA GLY A 175 11.63 4.27 -8.21
C GLY A 175 11.13 3.58 -6.94
N ALA A 176 11.56 4.06 -5.76
CA ALA A 176 11.09 3.51 -4.48
C ALA A 176 9.60 3.80 -4.20
N ALA A 177 9.09 4.99 -4.59
CA ALA A 177 7.66 5.32 -4.46
C ALA A 177 6.78 4.57 -5.48
N SER A 178 7.33 4.25 -6.65
CA SER A 178 6.66 3.55 -7.74
C SER A 178 6.54 2.04 -7.52
N ALA A 179 7.52 1.42 -6.86
CA ALA A 179 7.55 -0.02 -6.63
C ALA A 179 6.26 -0.52 -5.96
N ASP A 180 5.80 -1.70 -6.38
CA ASP A 180 4.73 -2.41 -5.70
C ASP A 180 5.32 -3.54 -4.85
N TYR A 181 5.33 -3.33 -3.54
CA TYR A 181 5.93 -4.30 -2.61
C TYR A 181 5.04 -5.51 -2.32
N HIS A 182 3.75 -5.46 -2.70
CA HIS A 182 2.79 -6.52 -2.41
C HIS A 182 1.79 -6.72 -3.57
N PRO A 183 2.26 -6.95 -4.82
CA PRO A 183 1.37 -7.15 -5.95
C PRO A 183 0.54 -8.43 -5.76
N ILE A 184 -0.74 -8.35 -6.10
CA ILE A 184 -1.68 -9.48 -6.13
C ILE A 184 -2.01 -9.84 -7.58
N SER A 185 -2.25 -11.12 -7.86
CA SER A 185 -2.73 -11.58 -9.17
C SER A 185 -4.24 -11.73 -9.24
N SER A 186 -4.79 -11.78 -10.46
CA SER A 186 -6.22 -12.06 -10.67
C SER A 186 -6.67 -13.39 -10.07
N GLU A 187 -5.80 -14.39 -10.10
CA GLU A 187 -6.03 -15.71 -9.53
C GLU A 187 -6.09 -15.66 -7.99
N GLN A 188 -5.16 -14.94 -7.35
CA GLN A 188 -5.15 -14.74 -5.90
C GLN A 188 -6.34 -13.90 -5.40
N LYS A 189 -6.72 -12.84 -6.15
CA LYS A 189 -7.93 -12.04 -5.82
C LYS A 189 -9.19 -12.92 -5.90
N ALA A 190 -9.32 -13.74 -6.93
CA ALA A 190 -10.46 -14.64 -7.09
C ALA A 190 -10.52 -15.73 -6.00
N GLU A 191 -9.39 -16.33 -5.59
CA GLU A 191 -9.37 -17.29 -4.48
C GLU A 191 -9.79 -16.65 -3.15
N ALA A 192 -9.30 -15.43 -2.87
CA ALA A 192 -9.69 -14.68 -1.69
C ALA A 192 -11.19 -14.35 -1.69
N GLU A 193 -11.75 -13.93 -2.83
CA GLU A 193 -13.18 -13.63 -2.99
C GLU A 193 -14.08 -14.87 -2.89
N GLN A 194 -13.61 -16.05 -3.27
CA GLN A 194 -14.37 -17.30 -3.18
C GLN A 194 -14.38 -17.91 -1.78
N THR A 195 -13.29 -17.75 -1.02
CA THR A 195 -13.07 -18.49 0.22
C THR A 195 -13.16 -17.64 1.50
N ILE A 196 -13.18 -16.31 1.39
CA ILE A 196 -13.42 -15.43 2.54
C ILE A 196 -14.88 -14.99 2.49
N THR A 197 -15.70 -15.66 3.30
CA THR A 197 -17.12 -15.36 3.45
C THR A 197 -17.34 -14.31 4.55
N GLY A 198 -17.99 -13.20 4.19
CA GLY A 198 -18.29 -12.08 5.10
C GLY A 198 -17.29 -10.91 5.05
N ASP A 199 -17.44 -9.99 5.99
CA ASP A 199 -16.64 -8.76 6.06
C ASP A 199 -15.29 -8.99 6.74
N VAL A 200 -14.28 -8.27 6.26
CA VAL A 200 -12.92 -8.25 6.79
C VAL A 200 -12.55 -6.87 7.33
N TYR A 201 -11.56 -6.85 8.21
CA TYR A 201 -11.09 -5.65 8.89
C TYR A 201 -9.69 -5.24 8.45
N TRP A 202 -9.46 -3.95 8.25
CA TRP A 202 -8.12 -3.42 7.96
C TRP A 202 -7.85 -2.07 8.58
N THR A 203 -6.59 -1.63 8.48
CA THR A 203 -6.10 -0.37 9.04
C THR A 203 -5.77 0.62 7.92
N PRO A 204 -5.81 1.95 8.15
CA PRO A 204 -5.55 2.94 7.11
C PRO A 204 -4.20 2.79 6.38
N PHE A 205 -3.17 2.25 7.06
CA PHE A 205 -1.78 2.17 6.56
C PHE A 205 -1.19 0.76 6.51
N GLY A 206 -1.87 -0.27 7.02
CA GLY A 206 -1.41 -1.66 6.89
C GLY A 206 -1.57 -2.21 5.47
N HIS A 207 -0.86 -3.28 5.14
CA HIS A 207 -0.96 -4.01 3.86
C HIS A 207 -1.72 -5.34 3.98
N LYS A 208 -2.29 -5.63 5.16
CA LYS A 208 -3.02 -6.87 5.44
C LYS A 208 -4.46 -6.59 5.87
N TYR A 209 -5.36 -7.49 5.49
CA TYR A 209 -6.71 -7.60 6.05
C TYR A 209 -6.78 -8.72 7.10
N HIS A 210 -7.81 -8.68 7.92
CA HIS A 210 -8.00 -9.50 9.10
C HIS A 210 -9.42 -10.05 9.09
N LEU A 211 -9.60 -11.33 9.41
CA LEU A 211 -10.93 -11.92 9.49
C LEU A 211 -11.64 -11.48 10.79
N ASP A 212 -10.90 -11.42 11.90
CA ASP A 212 -11.43 -10.93 13.18
C ASP A 212 -11.14 -9.45 13.43
N GLN A 213 -12.16 -8.70 13.83
CA GLN A 213 -12.02 -7.34 14.37
C GLN A 213 -11.12 -7.30 15.61
N ASP A 214 -11.10 -8.37 16.41
CA ASP A 214 -10.38 -8.46 17.68
C ASP A 214 -8.92 -8.93 17.55
N CYS A 215 -8.47 -9.20 16.32
CA CYS A 215 -7.14 -9.70 16.02
C CYS A 215 -6.05 -8.87 16.73
N GLY A 216 -5.15 -9.53 17.48
CA GLY A 216 -4.14 -8.84 18.29
C GLY A 216 -3.23 -7.89 17.50
N ALA A 217 -3.05 -8.12 16.20
CA ALA A 217 -2.30 -7.24 15.31
C ALA A 217 -3.00 -5.89 15.02
N LEU A 218 -4.33 -5.80 15.22
CA LEU A 218 -5.11 -4.56 15.09
C LEU A 218 -5.05 -3.68 16.36
N SER A 219 -4.60 -4.22 17.50
CA SER A 219 -4.69 -3.58 18.84
C SER A 219 -4.10 -2.17 18.95
N ASN A 220 -3.12 -1.81 18.11
CA ASN A 220 -2.48 -0.49 18.11
C ASN A 220 -3.18 0.54 17.22
N SER A 221 -4.13 0.14 16.38
CA SER A 221 -4.86 1.01 15.46
C SER A 221 -6.02 1.72 16.17
N ALA A 222 -6.14 3.03 15.98
CA ALA A 222 -7.27 3.81 16.50
C ALA A 222 -8.51 3.72 15.59
N THR A 223 -8.30 3.55 14.28
CA THR A 223 -9.34 3.45 13.27
C THR A 223 -9.18 2.14 12.51
N LEU A 224 -10.30 1.44 12.33
CA LEU A 224 -10.42 0.26 11.50
C LEU A 224 -11.42 0.55 10.38
N TYR A 225 -11.20 -0.07 9.23
CA TYR A 225 -12.20 -0.19 8.17
C TYR A 225 -12.76 -1.60 8.18
N GLU A 226 -14.04 -1.72 7.80
CA GLU A 226 -14.81 -2.97 7.70
C GLU A 226 -15.53 -3.00 6.35
N GLY A 227 -15.54 -4.16 5.70
CA GLY A 227 -16.18 -4.37 4.40
C GLY A 227 -15.66 -5.62 3.70
N THR A 228 -15.97 -5.80 2.43
CA THR A 228 -15.62 -7.04 1.70
C THR A 228 -14.10 -7.21 1.49
N VAL A 229 -13.68 -8.46 1.28
CA VAL A 229 -12.28 -8.77 0.92
C VAL A 229 -11.84 -8.06 -0.38
N THR A 230 -12.76 -7.89 -1.34
CA THR A 230 -12.53 -7.11 -2.56
C THR A 230 -12.18 -5.66 -2.24
N GLU A 231 -12.96 -4.98 -1.38
CA GLU A 231 -12.70 -3.59 -0.99
C GLU A 231 -11.40 -3.45 -0.18
N ALA A 232 -11.07 -4.45 0.64
CA ALA A 232 -9.79 -4.50 1.33
C ALA A 232 -8.62 -4.56 0.34
N ILE A 233 -8.68 -5.48 -0.64
CA ILE A 233 -7.67 -5.64 -1.71
C ILE A 233 -7.56 -4.34 -2.53
N GLU A 234 -8.67 -3.75 -2.95
CA GLU A 234 -8.71 -2.51 -3.73
C GLU A 234 -8.17 -1.28 -2.97
N SER A 235 -8.26 -1.31 -1.64
CA SER A 235 -7.63 -0.31 -0.77
C SER A 235 -6.11 -0.54 -0.57
N GLY A 236 -5.55 -1.62 -1.10
CA GLY A 236 -4.14 -2.00 -0.99
C GLY A 236 -3.82 -2.98 0.15
N ARG A 237 -4.78 -3.82 0.56
CA ARG A 237 -4.55 -4.94 1.50
C ARG A 237 -4.57 -6.25 0.72
N THR A 238 -3.43 -6.62 0.18
CA THR A 238 -3.30 -7.75 -0.75
C THR A 238 -3.04 -9.10 -0.08
N ALA A 239 -2.88 -9.15 1.25
CA ALA A 239 -2.61 -10.38 1.98
C ALA A 239 -3.43 -10.52 3.27
N ILE A 240 -3.78 -11.76 3.63
CA ILE A 240 -4.37 -12.09 4.93
C ILE A 240 -3.35 -11.93 6.08
N CYS A 241 -3.83 -11.50 7.25
CA CYS A 241 -3.06 -11.52 8.49
C CYS A 241 -2.67 -12.95 8.86
N SER A 242 -1.38 -13.20 9.12
CA SER A 242 -0.88 -14.54 9.47
C SER A 242 -1.56 -15.12 10.72
N PHE A 243 -1.91 -14.29 11.71
CA PHE A 243 -2.64 -14.75 12.89
C PHE A 243 -4.08 -15.17 12.60
N CYS A 244 -4.76 -14.52 11.65
CA CYS A 244 -6.10 -14.93 11.22
C CYS A 244 -6.01 -16.20 10.35
N ALA A 245 -5.04 -16.28 9.43
CA ALA A 245 -4.82 -17.47 8.63
C ALA A 245 -4.64 -18.74 9.49
N HIS A 246 -3.78 -18.70 10.51
CA HIS A 246 -3.60 -19.85 11.43
C HIS A 246 -4.81 -20.11 12.35
N ARG A 247 -5.68 -19.11 12.57
CA ARG A 247 -6.89 -19.26 13.40
C ARG A 247 -8.02 -19.97 12.64
N HIS A 248 -8.17 -19.64 11.35
CA HIS A 248 -9.23 -20.15 10.49
C HIS A 248 -8.78 -21.26 9.53
N GLU A 249 -7.53 -21.75 9.67
CA GLU A 249 -6.93 -22.79 8.80
C GLU A 249 -7.80 -24.06 8.70
N GLY A 250 -8.51 -24.44 9.78
CA GLY A 250 -9.44 -25.58 9.79
C GLY A 250 -10.89 -25.27 9.37
N GLU A 251 -11.26 -23.99 9.27
CA GLU A 251 -12.59 -23.53 8.81
C GLU A 251 -12.59 -23.33 7.28
N TYR A 252 -11.47 -22.80 6.75
CA TYR A 252 -11.22 -22.57 5.34
C TYR A 252 -11.22 -23.87 4.50
N GLU A 253 -10.65 -24.95 5.03
CA GLU A 253 -10.67 -26.27 4.38
C GLU A 253 -12.08 -26.90 4.36
N LEU A 254 -12.92 -26.62 5.37
CA LEU A 254 -14.31 -27.08 5.40
C LEU A 254 -15.19 -26.31 4.41
N ASP A 255 -15.03 -24.99 4.31
CA ASP A 255 -15.76 -24.18 3.32
C ASP A 255 -15.35 -24.56 1.88
N LYS A 256 -14.05 -24.82 1.62
CA LYS A 256 -13.60 -25.34 0.31
C LYS A 256 -14.27 -26.67 -0.05
N LEU A 257 -14.32 -27.63 0.88
CA LEU A 257 -14.98 -28.92 0.66
C LEU A 257 -16.48 -28.77 0.40
N ASN A 258 -17.17 -27.92 1.18
CA ASN A 258 -18.60 -27.66 0.98
C ASN A 258 -18.90 -26.97 -0.37
N VAL A 259 -18.01 -26.09 -0.84
CA VAL A 259 -18.13 -25.46 -2.16
C VAL A 259 -17.89 -26.48 -3.28
N GLU A 260 -16.89 -27.36 -3.18
CA GLU A 260 -16.67 -28.44 -4.15
C GLU A 260 -17.85 -29.43 -4.17
N GLU A 261 -18.40 -29.80 -3.00
CA GLU A 261 -19.59 -30.65 -2.90
C GLU A 261 -20.80 -29.98 -3.55
N ALA A 262 -21.09 -28.71 -3.24
CA ALA A 262 -22.19 -27.97 -3.85
C ALA A 262 -22.03 -27.77 -5.36
N VAL A 263 -20.81 -27.56 -5.87
CA VAL A 263 -20.54 -27.50 -7.31
C VAL A 263 -20.75 -28.86 -7.98
N SER A 264 -20.42 -29.96 -7.30
CA SER A 264 -20.67 -31.32 -7.79
C SER A 264 -22.16 -31.72 -7.79
N GLU A 265 -22.96 -31.19 -6.85
CA GLU A 265 -24.41 -31.42 -6.82
C GLU A 265 -25.14 -30.62 -7.91
N VAL A 266 -24.64 -29.42 -8.26
CA VAL A 266 -25.19 -28.55 -9.32
C VAL A 266 -24.82 -29.02 -10.73
N LEU A 267 -23.74 -29.81 -10.88
CA LEU A 267 -23.33 -30.43 -12.14
C LEU A 267 -23.58 -31.95 -12.10
N PRO A 268 -24.79 -32.43 -12.46
CA PRO A 268 -25.04 -33.87 -12.49
C PRO A 268 -24.05 -34.55 -13.44
N ASP A 269 -23.37 -35.57 -12.93
CA ASP A 269 -22.42 -36.40 -13.66
C ASP A 269 -23.03 -36.83 -15.01
N THR A 270 -22.49 -36.30 -16.11
CA THR A 270 -22.74 -36.86 -17.44
C THR A 270 -21.91 -38.12 -17.59
N GLY A 271 -22.25 -39.12 -16.76
CA GLY A 271 -21.55 -40.37 -16.64
C GLY A 271 -21.46 -41.03 -18.00
N THR A 272 -20.24 -41.21 -18.48
CA THR A 272 -19.98 -41.99 -19.68
C THR A 272 -20.24 -43.47 -19.36
N GLU A 273 -21.49 -43.92 -19.53
CA GLU A 273 -21.82 -45.33 -19.54
C GLU A 273 -21.08 -46.01 -20.70
N GLY A 274 -20.00 -46.72 -20.38
CA GLY A 274 -19.36 -47.63 -21.31
C GLY A 274 -20.04 -48.99 -21.29
N GLY A 275 -20.47 -49.48 -22.46
CA GLY A 275 -20.81 -50.89 -22.63
C GLY A 275 -21.92 -51.19 -23.64
N ASN A 276 -21.58 -51.34 -24.92
CA ASN A 276 -21.42 -52.67 -25.55
C ASN A 276 -20.89 -52.55 -26.99
#